data_AF-F6BBU4-F1
#
_entry.id   AF-F6BBU4-F1
#
_cell.length_a   1.000
_cell.length_b   1.000
_cell.length_c   1.000
_cell.angle_alpha   90.00
_cell.angle_beta   90.00
_cell.angle_gamma   90.00
#
_symmetry.space_group_name_H-M   'P 1'
#
loop_
_entity.id
_entity.type
_entity.pdbx_description
1 polymer ?
#
loop_
_entity_poly.entity_id
_entity_poly.type
_entity_poly.pdbx_seq_one_letter_code
_entity_poly.pdbx_strand_id
1 'polypeptide(L)'
;MENSNDNQIIEMPIPPGLPQSIIARLLEMCNVKFDLRKDEIHDVKYPVLCGTLEDLKIAKEYLELVTETKLALREIARLARKFKTKVKLYTNDDEYRYILEIIANDIANKDKIEIVEEEPEGECEVIKVLDKEVKVYI
;
A
#
# COMPACT_ATOMS: atom_id res chain seq x y z
N MET A 1 20.83 20.35 27.19
CA MET A 1 20.46 21.08 25.96
C MET A 1 19.93 20.04 24.99
N GLU A 2 18.65 19.72 25.08
CA GLU A 2 17.98 18.84 24.12
C GLU A 2 17.72 19.69 22.87
N ASN A 3 18.48 19.45 21.81
CA ASN A 3 18.29 20.15 20.56
C ASN A 3 16.99 19.69 19.92
N SER A 4 16.06 20.64 19.86
CA SER A 4 14.78 20.65 19.17
C SER A 4 14.92 20.37 17.66
N ASN A 5 15.09 19.10 17.30
CA ASN A 5 15.11 18.61 15.92
C ASN A 5 13.73 18.19 15.39
N ASP A 6 12.67 18.20 16.22
CA ASP A 6 11.34 17.70 15.83
C ASP A 6 10.63 18.55 14.77
N ASN A 7 11.10 19.77 14.50
CA ASN A 7 10.51 20.66 13.49
C ASN A 7 11.31 20.75 12.17
N GLN A 8 12.34 19.94 11.98
CA GLN A 8 13.08 19.96 10.71
C GLN A 8 12.27 19.25 9.62
N ILE A 9 11.87 20.00 8.59
CA ILE A 9 11.29 19.41 7.38
C ILE A 9 12.42 18.73 6.62
N ILE A 10 12.30 17.42 6.42
CA ILE A 10 13.23 16.61 5.64
C ILE A 10 12.50 15.99 4.44
N GLU A 11 13.26 15.38 3.53
CA GLU A 11 12.74 14.79 2.29
C GLU A 11 12.97 13.28 2.26
N MET A 12 11.97 12.55 1.77
CA MET A 12 12.04 11.11 1.54
C MET A 12 11.62 10.80 0.09
N PRO A 13 12.50 10.23 -0.75
CA PRO A 13 12.12 9.79 -2.08
C PRO A 13 11.13 8.62 -1.98
N ILE A 14 10.12 8.60 -2.87
CA ILE A 14 9.17 7.48 -2.93
C ILE A 14 9.36 6.65 -4.19
N PRO A 15 9.05 5.33 -4.14
CA PRO A 15 9.15 4.49 -5.31
C PRO A 15 8.27 4.99 -6.47
N PRO A 16 8.76 4.93 -7.73
CA PRO A 16 7.92 5.22 -8.87
C PRO A 16 6.84 4.14 -9.05
N GLY A 17 5.70 4.51 -9.62
CA GLY A 17 4.62 3.57 -9.94
C GLY A 17 3.62 3.31 -8.82
N LEU A 18 3.60 4.14 -7.77
CA LEU A 18 2.52 4.16 -6.80
C LEU A 18 1.23 4.73 -7.43
N PRO A 19 0.06 4.12 -7.20
CA PRO A 19 -1.21 4.67 -7.67
C PRO A 19 -1.48 6.07 -7.12
N GLN A 20 -2.08 6.95 -7.92
CA GLN A 20 -2.42 8.31 -7.50
C GLN A 20 -3.36 8.35 -6.29
N SER A 21 -4.28 7.38 -6.18
CA SER A 21 -5.15 7.24 -5.01
C SER A 21 -4.38 6.94 -3.72
N ILE A 22 -3.30 6.16 -3.80
CA ILE A 22 -2.40 5.89 -2.67
C ILE A 22 -1.62 7.14 -2.29
N ILE A 23 -1.12 7.89 -3.28
CA ILE A 23 -0.42 9.16 -3.02
C ILE A 23 -1.37 10.16 -2.36
N ALA A 24 -2.58 10.33 -2.90
CA ALA A 24 -3.60 11.22 -2.33
C ALA A 24 -3.94 10.83 -0.89
N ARG A 25 -4.12 9.52 -0.61
CA ARG A 25 -4.43 9.05 0.74
C ARG A 25 -3.27 9.25 1.72
N LEU A 26 -2.04 9.02 1.26
CA LEU A 26 -0.85 9.29 2.05
C LEU A 26 -0.77 10.77 2.44
N LEU A 27 -1.13 11.69 1.53
CA LEU A 27 -1.20 13.13 1.82
C LEU A 27 -2.36 13.54 2.74
N GLU A 28 -3.46 12.78 2.75
CA GLU A 28 -4.59 13.00 3.68
C GLU A 28 -4.29 12.51 5.10
N MET A 29 -3.65 11.35 5.21
CA MET A 29 -3.42 10.68 6.50
C MET A 29 -2.13 11.11 7.17
N CYS A 30 -1.12 11.46 6.38
CA CYS A 30 0.16 11.93 6.89
C CYS A 30 0.25 13.43 6.63
N ASN A 31 0.77 14.19 7.59
CA ASN A 31 1.01 15.62 7.42
C ASN A 31 2.27 15.89 6.58
N VAL A 32 2.28 15.36 5.34
CA VAL A 32 3.39 15.41 4.39
C VAL A 32 2.95 16.05 3.08
N LYS A 33 3.91 16.58 2.33
CA LYS A 33 3.69 17.19 1.01
C LYS A 33 4.37 16.36 -0.06
N PHE A 34 3.74 16.24 -1.21
CA PHE A 34 4.34 15.62 -2.40
C PHE A 34 5.00 16.69 -3.28
N ASP A 35 6.22 16.43 -3.75
CA ASP A 35 6.95 17.28 -4.70
C ASP A 35 7.71 16.41 -5.73
N LEU A 36 8.08 17.01 -6.86
CA LEU A 36 8.94 16.40 -7.88
C LEU A 36 10.30 17.09 -7.86
N ARG A 37 11.31 16.38 -7.37
CA ARG A 37 12.70 16.83 -7.44
C ARG A 37 13.31 16.44 -8.79
N LYS A 38 14.36 17.16 -9.18
CA LYS A 38 15.12 16.89 -10.39
C LYS A 38 16.52 16.45 -9.99
N ASP A 39 16.93 15.29 -10.47
CA ASP A 39 18.32 14.86 -10.41
C ASP A 39 19.10 15.57 -11.53
N GLU A 40 20.06 16.42 -11.16
CA GLU A 40 20.85 17.19 -12.13
C GLU A 40 21.87 16.33 -12.88
N ILE A 41 22.29 15.20 -12.31
CA ILE A 41 23.28 14.29 -12.91
C ILE A 41 22.62 13.44 -14.00
N HIS A 42 21.39 12.99 -13.73
CA HIS A 42 20.67 12.08 -14.60
C HIS A 42 19.58 12.75 -15.45
N ASP A 43 19.28 14.03 -15.21
CA ASP A 43 18.19 14.80 -15.85
C ASP A 43 16.81 14.15 -15.69
N VAL A 44 16.62 13.38 -14.60
CA VAL A 44 15.38 12.65 -14.29
C VAL A 44 14.63 13.33 -13.16
N LYS A 45 13.30 13.42 -13.26
CA LYS A 45 12.44 13.85 -12.15
C LYS A 45 12.05 12.66 -11.29
N TYR A 46 12.09 12.82 -9.97
CA TYR A 46 11.70 11.80 -9.02
C TYR A 46 10.76 12.38 -7.94
N PRO A 47 9.77 11.59 -7.49
CA PRO A 47 8.84 12.02 -6.46
C PRO A 47 9.47 11.96 -5.07
N VAL A 48 9.18 12.98 -4.26
CA VAL A 48 9.56 13.04 -2.85
C VAL A 48 8.37 13.40 -1.97
N LEU A 49 8.44 12.94 -0.72
CA LEU A 49 7.59 13.39 0.37
C LEU A 49 8.41 14.31 1.29
N CYS A 50 7.81 15.43 1.68
CA CYS A 50 8.40 16.41 2.57
C CYS A 50 7.56 16.55 3.82
N GLY A 51 8.16 16.44 5.01
CA GLY A 51 7.44 16.52 6.28
C GLY A 51 8.40 16.47 7.46
N THR A 52 7.86 16.44 8.69
CA THR A 52 8.67 16.15 9.88
C THR A 52 9.18 14.71 9.85
N LEU A 53 10.19 14.40 10.66
CA LEU A 53 10.69 13.03 10.76
C LEU A 53 9.60 12.04 11.21
N GLU A 54 8.72 12.47 12.10
CA GLU A 54 7.61 11.64 12.59
C GLU A 54 6.57 11.41 11.49
N ASP A 55 6.15 12.46 10.79
CA ASP A 55 5.21 12.35 9.68
C ASP A 55 5.73 11.44 8.55
N LEU A 56 7.03 11.53 8.25
CA LEU A 56 7.66 10.70 7.23
C LEU A 56 7.85 9.24 7.66
N LYS A 57 7.98 8.97 8.97
CA LYS A 57 7.96 7.58 9.47
C LYS A 57 6.60 6.95 9.25
N ILE A 58 5.52 7.64 9.59
CA ILE A 58 4.15 7.17 9.36
C ILE A 58 3.92 6.94 7.86
N ALA A 59 4.33 7.90 7.01
CA ALA A 59 4.23 7.76 5.57
C ALA A 59 5.03 6.55 5.05
N LYS A 60 6.21 6.28 5.61
CA LYS A 60 7.03 5.12 5.26
C LYS A 60 6.34 3.80 5.63
N GLU A 61 5.76 3.70 6.82
CA GLU A 61 5.01 2.52 7.25
C GLU A 61 3.82 2.25 6.32
N TYR A 62 3.10 3.29 5.91
CA TYR A 62 2.00 3.16 4.94
C TYR A 62 2.49 2.69 3.56
N LEU A 63 3.62 3.20 3.08
CA LEU A 63 4.23 2.77 1.82
C LEU A 63 4.71 1.32 1.87
N GLU A 64 5.25 0.88 3.00
CA GLU A 64 5.62 -0.51 3.25
C GLU A 64 4.39 -1.41 3.20
N LEU A 65 3.30 -1.04 3.89
CA LEU A 65 2.04 -1.77 3.85
C LEU A 65 1.53 -1.92 2.41
N VAL A 66 1.44 -0.83 1.66
CA VAL A 66 1.00 -0.86 0.25
C VAL A 66 1.87 -1.79 -0.61
N THR A 67 3.19 -1.74 -0.40
CA THR A 67 4.13 -2.56 -1.17
C THR A 67 3.95 -4.05 -0.87
N GLU A 68 3.88 -4.42 0.40
CA GLU A 68 3.68 -5.81 0.83
C GLU A 68 2.31 -6.34 0.41
N THR A 69 1.26 -5.51 0.54
CA THR A 69 -0.08 -5.86 0.03
C THR A 69 -0.07 -6.11 -1.47
N LYS A 70 0.61 -5.28 -2.25
CA LYS A 70 0.73 -5.48 -3.71
C LYS A 70 1.44 -6.79 -4.03
N LEU A 71 2.50 -7.14 -3.31
CA LEU A 71 3.20 -8.41 -3.49
C LEU A 71 2.32 -9.60 -3.13
N ALA A 72 1.63 -9.55 -1.99
CA ALA A 72 0.69 -10.59 -1.56
C ALA A 72 -0.43 -10.81 -2.59
N LEU A 73 -1.09 -9.73 -3.03
CA LEU A 73 -2.17 -9.81 -4.01
C LEU A 73 -1.68 -10.35 -5.37
N ARG A 74 -0.48 -9.98 -5.81
CA ARG A 74 0.12 -10.54 -7.04
C ARG A 74 0.31 -12.05 -6.94
N GLU A 75 0.77 -12.53 -5.80
CA GLU A 75 1.00 -13.95 -5.58
C GLU A 75 -0.32 -14.73 -5.51
N ILE A 76 -1.30 -14.22 -4.76
CA ILE A 76 -2.65 -14.76 -4.69
C ILE A 76 -3.27 -14.84 -6.09
N ALA A 77 -3.25 -13.74 -6.85
CA ALA A 77 -3.81 -13.71 -8.21
C ALA A 77 -3.11 -14.68 -9.16
N ARG A 78 -1.78 -14.82 -9.03
CA ARG A 78 -0.97 -15.77 -9.80
C ARG A 78 -1.37 -17.21 -9.51
N LEU A 79 -1.56 -17.56 -8.23
CA LEU A 79 -1.99 -18.89 -7.80
C LEU A 79 -3.43 -19.17 -8.24
N ALA A 80 -4.36 -18.24 -8.01
CA ALA A 80 -5.75 -18.36 -8.43
C ALA A 80 -5.86 -18.59 -9.94
N ARG A 81 -5.08 -17.84 -10.75
CA ARG A 81 -4.97 -18.07 -12.20
C ARG A 81 -4.44 -19.47 -12.53
N LYS A 82 -3.35 -19.91 -11.88
CA LYS A 82 -2.73 -21.23 -12.12
C LYS A 82 -3.73 -22.36 -11.90
N PHE A 83 -4.54 -22.26 -10.84
CA PHE A 83 -5.56 -23.24 -10.49
C PHE A 83 -6.93 -22.98 -11.14
N LYS A 84 -7.04 -21.94 -11.99
CA LYS A 84 -8.28 -21.54 -12.68
C LYS A 84 -9.45 -21.29 -11.73
N THR A 85 -9.17 -20.75 -10.55
CA THR A 85 -10.17 -20.37 -9.55
C THR A 85 -10.28 -18.85 -9.40
N LYS A 86 -11.34 -18.38 -8.76
CA LYS A 86 -11.50 -17.01 -8.30
C LYS A 86 -11.52 -17.04 -6.76
N VAL A 87 -10.83 -16.12 -6.12
CA VAL A 87 -10.78 -16.07 -4.65
C VAL A 87 -11.52 -14.85 -4.14
N LYS A 88 -12.14 -15.00 -2.97
CA LYS A 88 -12.72 -13.91 -2.19
C LYS A 88 -11.77 -13.54 -1.06
N LEU A 89 -11.48 -12.25 -0.94
CA LEU A 89 -10.62 -11.69 0.09
C LEU A 89 -11.48 -10.89 1.06
N TYR A 90 -11.32 -11.20 2.34
CA TYR A 90 -12.02 -10.53 3.42
C TYR A 90 -11.04 -10.05 4.49
N THR A 91 -11.33 -8.90 5.08
CA THR A 91 -10.63 -8.42 6.26
C THR A 91 -11.60 -7.65 7.16
N ASN A 92 -11.41 -7.76 8.47
CA ASN A 92 -12.18 -7.02 9.49
C ASN A 92 -11.72 -5.56 9.63
N ASP A 93 -10.64 -5.17 8.94
CA ASP A 93 -10.09 -3.82 8.97
C ASP A 93 -10.58 -3.05 7.74
N ASP A 94 -11.51 -2.10 7.95
CA ASP A 94 -12.12 -1.31 6.88
C ASP A 94 -11.10 -0.44 6.12
N GLU A 95 -10.11 0.11 6.82
CA GLU A 95 -9.04 0.89 6.18
C GLU A 95 -8.21 -0.02 5.28
N TYR A 96 -7.88 -1.20 5.77
CA TYR A 96 -7.13 -2.16 4.99
C TYR A 96 -7.95 -2.74 3.82
N ARG A 97 -9.26 -2.94 3.98
CA ARG A 97 -10.16 -3.33 2.88
C ARG A 97 -10.10 -2.32 1.74
N TYR A 98 -10.14 -1.03 2.05
CA TYR A 98 -10.01 0.03 1.05
C TYR A 98 -8.64 0.00 0.34
N ILE A 99 -7.55 -0.25 1.07
CA ILE A 99 -6.21 -0.43 0.47
C ILE A 99 -6.22 -1.64 -0.49
N LEU A 100 -6.80 -2.77 -0.08
CA LEU A 100 -6.91 -3.95 -0.94
C LEU A 100 -7.63 -3.60 -2.25
N GLU A 101 -8.72 -2.85 -2.20
CA GLU A 101 -9.52 -2.47 -3.39
C GLU A 101 -8.73 -1.62 -4.38
N ILE A 102 -7.97 -0.65 -3.87
CA ILE A 102 -7.10 0.18 -4.69
C ILE A 102 -6.02 -0.68 -5.33
N ILE A 103 -5.31 -1.48 -4.53
CA ILE A 103 -4.14 -2.23 -5.00
C ILE A 103 -4.53 -3.38 -5.91
N ALA A 104 -5.67 -4.04 -5.69
CA ALA A 104 -6.20 -5.07 -6.56
C ALA A 104 -6.40 -4.56 -7.99
N ASN A 105 -6.70 -3.27 -8.17
CA ASN A 105 -6.85 -2.67 -9.50
C ASN A 105 -5.52 -2.46 -10.25
N ASP A 106 -4.39 -2.48 -9.55
CA ASP A 106 -3.04 -2.20 -10.05
C ASP A 106 -2.17 -3.46 -10.21
N ILE A 107 -2.80 -4.65 -10.22
CA ILE A 107 -2.12 -5.93 -10.41
C ILE A 107 -2.65 -6.70 -11.62
N ALA A 108 -1.81 -7.55 -12.18
CA ALA A 108 -2.21 -8.48 -13.24
C ALA A 108 -3.13 -9.58 -12.68
N ASN A 109 -4.06 -10.06 -13.52
CA ASN A 109 -5.05 -11.09 -13.17
C ASN A 109 -6.00 -10.67 -12.04
N LYS A 110 -6.28 -9.37 -11.91
CA LYS A 110 -7.22 -8.85 -10.92
C LYS A 110 -8.62 -9.45 -11.01
N ASP A 111 -9.02 -9.94 -12.20
CA ASP A 111 -10.28 -10.67 -12.40
C ASP A 111 -10.41 -11.94 -11.56
N LYS A 112 -9.29 -12.44 -11.01
CA LYS A 112 -9.23 -13.60 -10.11
C LYS A 112 -9.46 -13.27 -8.64
N ILE A 113 -9.51 -11.99 -8.29
CA ILE A 113 -9.69 -11.53 -6.91
C ILE A 113 -11.00 -10.77 -6.80
N GLU A 114 -11.74 -11.07 -5.76
CA GLU A 114 -12.93 -10.33 -5.34
C GLU A 114 -12.73 -9.92 -3.89
N ILE A 115 -12.82 -8.64 -3.58
CA ILE A 115 -12.76 -8.16 -2.20
C ILE A 115 -14.21 -8.03 -1.72
N VAL A 116 -14.52 -8.62 -0.58
CA VAL A 116 -15.88 -8.72 -0.06
C VAL A 116 -16.01 -7.97 1.27
N GLU A 117 -17.18 -7.35 1.47
CA GLU A 117 -17.51 -6.61 2.69
C GLU A 117 -17.97 -7.53 3.83
N GLU A 118 -18.63 -8.64 3.50
CA GLU A 118 -19.12 -9.62 4.47
C GLU A 118 -18.23 -10.87 4.48
N GLU A 119 -17.98 -11.41 5.68
CA GLU A 119 -17.19 -12.62 5.84
C GLU A 119 -17.90 -13.82 5.19
N PRO A 120 -17.29 -14.50 4.20
CA PRO A 120 -17.87 -15.70 3.61
C PRO A 120 -17.93 -16.87 4.60
N GLU A 121 -18.93 -17.74 4.42
CA GLU A 121 -18.98 -19.04 5.09
C GLU A 121 -18.02 -20.04 4.41
N GLY A 122 -17.27 -20.80 5.20
CA GLY A 122 -16.44 -21.90 4.70
C GLY A 122 -15.01 -21.92 5.25
N GLU A 123 -14.19 -22.79 4.68
CA GLU A 123 -12.76 -22.87 4.98
C GLU A 123 -12.02 -21.68 4.35
N CYS A 124 -11.13 -21.06 5.11
CA CYS A 124 -10.28 -19.99 4.62
C CYS A 124 -8.83 -20.17 5.07
N GLU A 125 -7.94 -19.59 4.29
CA GLU A 125 -6.54 -19.42 4.67
C GLU A 125 -6.33 -17.97 5.13
N VAL A 126 -5.66 -17.79 6.27
CA VAL A 126 -5.33 -16.46 6.79
C VAL A 126 -3.91 -16.10 6.36
N ILE A 127 -3.79 -15.05 5.56
CA ILE A 127 -2.52 -14.46 5.16
C ILE A 127 -2.26 -13.22 5.99
N LYS A 128 -1.07 -13.16 6.58
CA LYS A 128 -0.58 -11.97 7.27
C LYS A 128 0.22 -11.10 6.32
N VAL A 129 -0.12 -9.82 6.28
CA VAL A 129 0.63 -8.79 5.55
C VAL A 129 1.00 -7.74 6.58
N LEU A 130 2.25 -7.77 7.04
CA LEU A 130 2.71 -6.99 8.20
C LEU A 130 1.82 -7.27 9.43
N ASP A 131 1.21 -6.23 9.99
CA ASP A 131 0.28 -6.29 11.12
C ASP A 131 -1.18 -6.57 10.70
N LYS A 132 -1.46 -6.65 9.40
CA LYS A 132 -2.81 -6.88 8.86
C LYS A 132 -3.07 -8.35 8.55
N GLU A 133 -4.34 -8.73 8.63
CA GLU A 133 -4.82 -10.07 8.30
C GLU A 133 -5.82 -10.03 7.13
N VAL A 134 -5.61 -10.89 6.14
CA VAL A 134 -6.53 -11.15 5.03
C VAL A 134 -6.95 -12.61 5.07
N LYS A 135 -8.26 -12.86 5.10
CA LYS A 135 -8.83 -14.19 4.91
C LYS A 135 -9.07 -14.43 3.42
N VAL A 136 -8.57 -15.55 2.92
CA VAL A 136 -8.68 -15.98 1.52
C VAL A 136 -9.63 -17.17 1.45
N TYR A 137 -10.72 -17.01 0.71
CA TYR A 137 -11.72 -18.05 0.45
C TYR A 137 -11.68 -18.42 -1.03
N ILE A 138 -11.92 -19.70 -1.34
CA ILE A 138 -11.96 -20.25 -2.70
C ILE A 138 -13.42 -20.52 -3.10
#